data_AF-A0A350DHY6-F1
#
_entry.id   AF-A0A350DHY6-F1
#
_cell.length_a   1.000
_cell.length_b   1.000
_cell.length_c   1.000
_cell.angle_alpha   90.00
_cell.angle_beta   90.00
_cell.angle_gamma   90.00
#
_symmetry.space_group_name_H-M   'P 1'
#
loop_
_entity.id
_entity.type
_entity.pdbx_description
1 polymer ?
#
loop_
_entity_poly.entity_id
_entity_poly.type
_entity_poly.pdbx_seq_one_letter_code
_entity_poly.pdbx_strand_id
1 'polypeptide(L)'
;PQIGSLLEKLNIESRFVNGMRVTDSQTMDVVEMVLGGLVNKSIVNLINQSGGKAIGLTGKDGAQIRARQLKVEHQSPEMTAPEIIDIGHVGEVESISTDLIEMLAARDFIPVIAPIGVDDKGNSYNINADLVAGKLAEALNAEKLMLLTNVAGLMNSEGKVLTGLTTAQVDGLIADGTI
;
A
#
# COMPACT_ATOMS: atom_id res chain seq x y z
N PRO A 1 12.52 5.30 -0.20
CA PRO A 1 13.95 5.53 0.10
C PRO A 1 14.68 4.34 0.75
N GLN A 2 14.21 3.81 1.89
CA GLN A 2 14.91 2.76 2.66
C GLN A 2 15.06 1.45 1.90
N ILE A 3 14.02 1.01 1.19
CA ILE A 3 14.06 -0.20 0.34
C ILE A 3 15.14 -0.04 -0.74
N GLY A 4 15.14 1.09 -1.46
CA GLY A 4 16.11 1.38 -2.52
C GLY A 4 17.55 1.36 -2.02
N SER A 5 17.82 1.92 -0.83
CA SER A 5 19.16 1.91 -0.24
C SER A 5 19.65 0.49 0.09
N LEU A 6 18.77 -0.42 0.55
CA LEU A 6 19.17 -1.80 0.82
C LEU A 6 19.35 -2.60 -0.48
N LEU A 7 18.48 -2.41 -1.47
CA LEU A 7 18.63 -3.03 -2.79
C LEU A 7 19.96 -2.65 -3.44
N GLU A 8 20.33 -1.36 -3.39
CA GLU A 8 21.61 -0.86 -3.91
C GLU A 8 22.81 -1.52 -3.21
N LYS A 9 22.78 -1.63 -1.87
CA LYS A 9 23.84 -2.32 -1.11
C LYS A 9 23.96 -3.80 -1.44
N LEU A 10 22.87 -4.42 -1.88
CA LEU A 10 22.82 -5.83 -2.29
C LEU A 10 23.06 -6.02 -3.80
N ASN A 11 23.35 -4.95 -4.55
CA ASN A 11 23.48 -4.95 -6.01
C ASN A 11 22.25 -5.52 -6.73
N ILE A 12 21.04 -5.26 -6.20
CA ILE A 12 19.78 -5.65 -6.82
C ILE A 12 19.22 -4.42 -7.56
N GLU A 13 19.00 -4.56 -8.88
CA GLU A 13 18.46 -3.47 -9.69
C GLU A 13 16.99 -3.20 -9.36
N SER A 14 16.68 -1.94 -9.05
CA SER A 14 15.31 -1.48 -8.82
C SER A 14 14.69 -0.98 -10.13
N ARG A 15 13.60 -1.62 -10.59
CA ARG A 15 12.83 -1.19 -11.76
C ARG A 15 11.40 -0.80 -11.38
N PHE A 16 10.82 0.14 -12.12
CA PHE A 16 9.44 0.59 -11.94
C PHE A 16 8.68 0.54 -13.27
N VAL A 17 7.41 0.13 -13.22
CA VAL A 17 6.46 0.12 -14.34
C VAL A 17 5.16 0.72 -13.84
N ASN A 18 4.65 1.76 -14.53
CA ASN A 18 3.39 2.44 -14.18
C ASN A 18 3.30 2.87 -12.71
N GLY A 19 4.39 3.39 -12.13
CA GLY A 19 4.46 3.82 -10.73
C GLY A 19 4.58 2.68 -9.71
N MET A 20 4.47 1.42 -10.13
CA MET A 20 4.68 0.24 -9.28
C MET A 20 6.10 -0.28 -9.40
N ARG A 21 6.67 -0.73 -8.29
CA ARG A 21 7.99 -1.38 -8.28
C ARG A 21 7.86 -2.80 -8.82
N VAL A 22 8.58 -3.11 -9.90
CA VAL A 22 8.72 -4.50 -10.35
C VAL A 22 9.43 -5.26 -9.25
N THR A 23 8.79 -6.32 -8.76
CA THR A 23 9.21 -7.00 -7.54
C THR A 23 9.40 -8.48 -7.84
N ASP A 24 10.60 -8.89 -8.25
CA ASP A 24 10.95 -10.31 -8.30
C ASP A 24 11.07 -10.90 -6.88
N SER A 25 11.31 -12.22 -6.77
CA SER A 25 11.35 -12.88 -5.46
C SER A 25 12.46 -12.33 -4.55
N GLN A 26 13.64 -12.01 -5.08
CA GLN A 26 14.74 -11.44 -4.29
C GLN A 26 14.40 -10.02 -3.81
N THR A 27 13.78 -9.23 -4.69
CA THR A 27 13.29 -7.89 -4.35
C THR A 27 12.18 -7.97 -3.30
N MET A 28 11.30 -8.96 -3.39
CA MET A 28 10.21 -9.17 -2.43
C MET A 28 10.76 -9.46 -1.03
N ASP A 29 11.76 -10.33 -0.90
CA ASP A 29 12.41 -10.62 0.39
C ASP A 29 12.97 -9.34 1.03
N VAL A 30 13.63 -8.50 0.22
CA VAL A 30 14.17 -7.21 0.67
C VAL A 30 13.06 -6.24 1.07
N VAL A 31 12.00 -6.13 0.27
CA VAL A 31 10.83 -5.29 0.56
C VAL A 31 10.21 -5.71 1.88
N GLU A 32 10.02 -7.02 2.09
CA GLU A 32 9.44 -7.56 3.31
C GLU A 32 10.29 -7.27 4.54
N MET A 33 11.60 -7.53 4.47
CA MET A 33 12.52 -7.25 5.57
C MET A 33 12.55 -5.76 5.93
N VAL A 34 12.58 -4.88 4.93
CA VAL A 34 12.65 -3.43 5.17
C VAL A 34 11.33 -2.90 5.70
N LEU A 35 10.20 -3.23 5.07
CA LEU A 35 8.91 -2.71 5.49
C LEU A 35 8.49 -3.31 6.84
N GLY A 36 8.54 -4.63 7.00
CA GLY A 36 8.11 -5.33 8.21
C GLY A 36 9.11 -5.24 9.37
N GLY A 37 10.40 -5.31 9.09
CA GLY A 37 11.45 -5.37 10.11
C GLY A 37 12.01 -4.02 10.53
N LEU A 38 12.21 -3.09 9.58
CA LEU A 38 12.88 -1.81 9.85
C LEU A 38 11.88 -0.66 9.97
N VAL A 39 11.13 -0.37 8.91
CA VAL A 39 10.24 0.80 8.83
C VAL A 39 9.09 0.66 9.81
N ASN A 40 8.38 -0.48 9.78
CA ASN A 40 7.27 -0.76 10.69
C ASN A 40 7.70 -0.64 12.17
N LYS A 41 8.84 -1.26 12.54
CA LYS A 41 9.32 -1.23 13.92
C LYS A 41 9.86 0.13 14.34
N SER A 42 10.40 0.92 13.41
CA SER A 42 10.79 2.31 13.69
C SER A 42 9.57 3.17 14.08
N ILE A 43 8.46 3.05 13.35
CA ILE A 43 7.21 3.77 13.65
C ILE A 43 6.64 3.31 15.00
N VAL A 44 6.57 1.99 15.23
CA VAL A 44 6.14 1.42 16.52
C VAL A 44 6.94 2.00 17.67
N ASN A 45 8.27 2.05 17.54
CA ASN A 45 9.14 2.57 18.58
C ASN A 45 8.89 4.06 18.85
N LEU A 46 8.68 4.88 17.81
CA LEU A 46 8.37 6.32 17.98
C LEU A 46 7.03 6.54 18.70
N ILE A 47 6.00 5.75 18.38
CA ILE A 47 4.71 5.80 19.08
C ILE A 47 4.89 5.43 20.55
N ASN A 48 5.63 4.36 20.84
CA ASN A 48 5.89 3.91 22.20
C ASN A 48 6.69 4.94 23.01
N GLN A 49 7.70 5.57 22.41
CA GLN A 49 8.47 6.66 23.03
C GLN A 49 7.61 7.89 23.33
N SER A 50 6.51 8.07 22.58
CA SER A 50 5.54 9.15 22.80
C SER A 50 4.45 8.78 23.81
N GLY A 51 4.54 7.62 24.47
CA GLY A 51 3.59 7.15 25.50
C GLY A 51 2.45 6.28 24.98
N GLY A 52 2.40 6.00 23.67
CA GLY A 52 1.43 5.07 23.08
C GLY A 52 1.79 3.60 23.31
N LYS A 53 0.88 2.69 22.95
CA LYS A 53 1.12 1.24 22.95
C LYS A 53 0.94 0.70 21.53
N ALA A 54 2.00 0.74 20.72
CA ALA A 54 1.95 0.28 19.33
C ALA A 54 2.36 -1.20 19.19
N ILE A 55 1.66 -1.91 18.32
CA ILE A 55 2.02 -3.26 17.86
C ILE A 55 2.18 -3.24 16.34
N GLY A 56 3.36 -3.64 15.89
CA GLY A 56 3.70 -3.69 14.48
C GLY A 56 3.34 -5.02 13.83
N LEU A 57 2.51 -4.97 12.80
CA LEU A 57 2.00 -6.11 12.03
C LEU A 57 2.35 -5.96 10.55
N THR A 58 2.29 -7.07 9.84
CA THR A 58 2.28 -7.21 8.38
C THR A 58 0.98 -7.94 8.00
N GLY A 59 0.63 -8.00 6.71
CA GLY A 59 -0.53 -8.80 6.30
C GLY A 59 -0.39 -10.31 6.50
N LYS A 60 0.82 -10.80 6.77
CA LYS A 60 1.06 -12.21 7.11
C LYS A 60 0.59 -12.55 8.52
N ASP A 61 0.60 -11.59 9.44
CA ASP A 61 0.21 -11.82 10.82
C ASP A 61 -1.29 -12.13 10.88
N GLY A 62 -1.64 -13.37 11.24
CA GLY A 62 -3.02 -13.87 11.17
C GLY A 62 -3.59 -13.99 9.75
N ALA A 63 -2.73 -13.90 8.71
CA ALA A 63 -3.15 -13.76 7.31
C ALA A 63 -4.19 -12.65 7.10
N GLN A 64 -4.03 -11.54 7.84
CA GLN A 64 -5.01 -10.45 7.90
C GLN A 64 -5.18 -9.71 6.57
N ILE A 65 -4.19 -9.71 5.67
CA ILE A 65 -4.33 -9.16 4.32
C ILE A 65 -4.09 -10.30 3.33
N ARG A 66 -5.18 -10.82 2.78
CA ARG A 66 -5.14 -11.76 1.67
C ARG A 66 -4.93 -11.01 0.38
N ALA A 67 -4.01 -11.51 -0.44
CA ALA A 67 -3.64 -10.86 -1.68
C ALA A 67 -3.52 -11.87 -2.81
N ARG A 68 -3.76 -11.36 -4.01
CA ARG A 68 -3.50 -12.07 -5.26
C ARG A 68 -2.59 -11.24 -6.14
N GLN A 69 -1.85 -11.90 -7.01
CA GLN A 69 -0.97 -11.22 -7.97
C GLN A 69 -1.78 -10.25 -8.84
N LEU A 70 -1.31 -9.00 -8.92
CA LEU A 70 -1.88 -8.00 -9.78
C LEU A 70 -1.45 -8.26 -11.22
N LYS A 71 -2.41 -8.43 -12.13
CA LYS A 71 -2.14 -8.53 -13.56
C LYS A 71 -2.26 -7.14 -14.17
N VAL A 72 -1.15 -6.62 -14.70
CA VAL A 72 -1.15 -5.33 -15.38
C VAL A 72 -1.29 -5.57 -16.87
N GLU A 73 -2.33 -5.01 -17.46
CA GLU A 73 -2.50 -5.00 -18.91
C GLU A 73 -1.91 -3.70 -19.47
N HIS A 74 -1.08 -3.82 -20.51
CA HIS A 74 -0.58 -2.69 -21.26
C HIS A 74 -1.18 -2.70 -22.66
N GLN A 75 -1.80 -1.58 -23.02
CA GLN A 75 -2.35 -1.37 -24.35
C GLN A 75 -1.73 -0.11 -24.94
N SER A 76 -0.89 -0.27 -25.95
CA SER A 76 -0.42 0.85 -26.77
C SER A 76 -1.37 1.05 -27.96
N PRO A 77 -1.46 2.27 -28.53
CA PRO A 77 -2.32 2.55 -29.70
C PRO A 77 -2.01 1.67 -30.93
N GLU A 78 -0.81 1.08 -30.97
CA GLU A 78 -0.31 0.24 -32.06
C GLU A 78 -0.61 -1.26 -31.84
N MET A 79 -1.08 -1.65 -30.66
CA MET A 79 -1.35 -3.04 -30.29
C MET A 79 -2.81 -3.43 -30.56
N THR A 80 -2.98 -4.60 -31.18
CA THR A 80 -4.30 -5.18 -31.50
C THR A 80 -4.95 -5.90 -30.31
N ALA A 81 -4.19 -6.22 -29.26
CA ALA A 81 -4.68 -6.78 -28.00
C ALA A 81 -3.82 -6.32 -26.81
N PRO A 82 -4.36 -6.23 -25.59
CA PRO A 82 -3.60 -5.89 -24.40
C PRO A 82 -2.53 -6.97 -24.09
N GLU A 83 -1.32 -6.55 -23.75
CA GLU A 83 -0.25 -7.45 -23.27
C GLU A 83 -0.27 -7.50 -21.74
N ILE A 84 -0.22 -8.70 -21.16
CA ILE A 84 -0.09 -8.87 -19.70
C ILE A 84 1.37 -8.69 -19.32
N ILE A 85 1.68 -7.61 -18.62
CA ILE A 85 3.00 -7.37 -18.03
C ILE A 85 3.07 -8.07 -16.67
N ASP A 86 3.98 -9.03 -16.55
CA ASP A 86 4.33 -9.61 -15.25
C ASP A 86 5.24 -8.63 -14.49
N ILE A 87 4.67 -8.02 -13.44
CA ILE A 87 5.39 -7.14 -12.53
C ILE A 87 5.91 -7.87 -11.28
N GLY A 88 5.82 -9.20 -11.27
CA GLY A 88 6.30 -10.08 -10.20
C GLY A 88 5.35 -10.15 -9.01
N HIS A 89 5.91 -10.14 -7.81
CA HIS A 89 5.27 -10.18 -6.50
C HIS A 89 4.60 -8.84 -6.11
N VAL A 90 3.92 -8.22 -7.06
CA VAL A 90 3.02 -7.09 -6.80
C VAL A 90 1.61 -7.62 -6.74
N GLY A 91 0.86 -7.22 -5.71
CA GLY A 91 -0.46 -7.75 -5.46
C GLY A 91 -1.52 -6.68 -5.32
N GLU A 92 -2.76 -7.14 -5.36
CA GLU A 92 -3.94 -6.40 -4.92
C GLU A 92 -4.60 -7.13 -3.75
N VAL A 93 -5.28 -6.36 -2.90
CA VAL A 93 -5.99 -6.90 -1.74
C VAL A 93 -7.20 -7.69 -2.23
N GLU A 94 -7.24 -8.98 -1.90
CA GLU A 94 -8.39 -9.84 -2.12
C GLU A 94 -9.40 -9.73 -0.97
N SER A 95 -8.92 -9.80 0.27
CA SER A 95 -9.74 -9.62 1.46
C SER A 95 -8.90 -9.18 2.67
N ILE A 96 -9.57 -8.57 3.65
CA ILE A 96 -8.96 -8.18 4.93
C ILE A 96 -9.76 -8.79 6.08
N SER A 97 -9.07 -9.48 6.98
CA SER A 97 -9.63 -9.89 8.28
C SER A 97 -9.30 -8.82 9.32
N THR A 98 -10.31 -8.34 10.04
CA THR A 98 -10.17 -7.29 11.05
C THR A 98 -10.01 -7.82 12.47
N ASP A 99 -10.20 -9.13 12.69
CA ASP A 99 -10.25 -9.75 14.02
C ASP A 99 -9.05 -9.38 14.91
N LEU A 100 -7.83 -9.46 14.36
CA LEU A 100 -6.60 -9.13 15.08
C LEU A 100 -6.53 -7.63 15.41
N ILE A 101 -6.95 -6.79 14.47
CA ILE A 101 -6.91 -5.32 14.59
C ILE A 101 -7.92 -4.86 15.63
N GLU A 102 -9.13 -5.40 15.60
CA GLU A 102 -10.20 -5.12 16.56
C GLU A 102 -9.82 -5.60 17.96
N MET A 103 -9.22 -6.80 18.09
CA MET A 103 -8.74 -7.31 19.37
C MET A 103 -7.68 -6.39 20.00
N LEU A 104 -6.75 -5.88 19.19
CA LEU A 104 -5.73 -4.94 19.64
C LEU A 104 -6.33 -3.59 20.04
N ALA A 105 -7.21 -3.05 19.20
CA ALA A 105 -7.88 -1.78 19.47
C ALA A 105 -8.74 -1.85 20.75
N ALA A 106 -9.42 -2.97 20.99
CA ALA A 106 -10.21 -3.22 22.21
C ALA A 106 -9.37 -3.27 23.50
N ARG A 107 -8.03 -3.31 23.39
CA ARG A 107 -7.07 -3.34 24.50
C ARG A 107 -6.17 -2.11 24.53
N ASP A 108 -6.60 -1.02 23.87
CA ASP A 108 -5.88 0.25 23.78
C ASP A 108 -4.50 0.14 23.12
N PHE A 109 -4.30 -0.85 22.24
CA PHE A 109 -3.13 -0.91 21.37
C PHE A 109 -3.40 -0.17 20.05
N ILE A 110 -2.33 0.38 19.47
CA ILE A 110 -2.30 1.05 18.18
C ILE A 110 -1.69 0.08 17.16
N PRO A 111 -2.48 -0.51 16.26
CA PRO A 111 -1.97 -1.38 15.20
C PRO A 111 -1.19 -0.56 14.16
N VAL A 112 0.06 -0.95 13.89
CA VAL A 112 0.90 -0.35 12.85
C VAL A 112 1.12 -1.40 11.78
N ILE A 113 0.53 -1.23 10.60
CA ILE A 113 0.44 -2.30 9.60
C ILE A 113 1.35 -1.98 8.40
N ALA A 114 2.24 -2.91 8.05
CA ALA A 114 3.01 -2.86 6.82
C ALA A 114 2.20 -3.40 5.63
N PRO A 115 2.23 -2.75 4.45
CA PRO A 115 1.38 -3.06 3.30
C PRO A 115 1.90 -4.26 2.49
N ILE A 116 2.00 -5.41 3.15
CA ILE A 116 2.43 -6.68 2.55
C ILE A 116 1.27 -7.65 2.69
N GLY A 117 0.81 -8.26 1.60
CA GLY A 117 -0.23 -9.29 1.62
C GLY A 117 0.31 -10.69 1.39
N VAL A 118 -0.53 -11.70 1.61
CA VAL A 118 -0.20 -13.11 1.44
C VAL A 118 -1.29 -13.86 0.67
N ASP A 119 -0.91 -14.78 -0.23
CA ASP A 119 -1.86 -15.68 -0.89
C ASP A 119 -2.07 -16.99 -0.10
N ASP A 120 -2.94 -17.87 -0.60
CA ASP A 120 -3.17 -19.20 0.01
C ASP A 120 -1.99 -20.17 -0.07
N LYS A 121 -0.98 -19.85 -0.87
CA LYS A 121 0.25 -20.64 -1.00
C LYS A 121 1.36 -20.12 -0.09
N GLY A 122 1.15 -18.99 0.61
CA GLY A 122 2.15 -18.34 1.45
C GLY A 122 3.08 -17.39 0.72
N ASN A 123 2.83 -17.09 -0.56
CA ASN A 123 3.59 -16.11 -1.31
C ASN A 123 3.28 -14.70 -0.82
N SER A 124 4.30 -13.86 -0.80
CA SER A 124 4.20 -12.48 -0.31
C SER A 124 4.03 -11.53 -1.48
N TYR A 125 3.25 -10.48 -1.25
CA TYR A 125 2.98 -9.46 -2.26
C TYR A 125 3.19 -8.06 -1.69
N ASN A 126 3.92 -7.23 -2.43
CA ASN A 126 4.01 -5.80 -2.18
C ASN A 126 2.74 -5.13 -2.73
N ILE A 127 2.03 -4.37 -1.89
CA ILE A 127 0.77 -3.72 -2.25
C ILE A 127 0.91 -2.21 -2.02
N ASN A 128 0.22 -1.41 -2.81
CA ASN A 128 0.13 0.02 -2.57
C ASN A 128 -0.49 0.29 -1.18
N ALA A 129 0.20 1.09 -0.37
CA ALA A 129 -0.20 1.41 1.00
C ALA A 129 -1.55 2.14 1.08
N ASP A 130 -1.85 3.02 0.13
CA ASP A 130 -3.13 3.76 0.09
C ASP A 130 -4.30 2.81 -0.17
N LEU A 131 -4.10 1.81 -1.04
CA LEU A 131 -5.09 0.77 -1.32
C LEU A 131 -5.31 -0.12 -0.10
N VAL A 132 -4.24 -0.54 0.58
CA VAL A 132 -4.35 -1.31 1.84
C VAL A 132 -5.08 -0.50 2.90
N ALA A 133 -4.72 0.77 3.10
CA ALA A 133 -5.36 1.65 4.07
C ALA A 133 -6.84 1.85 3.76
N GLY A 134 -7.19 2.08 2.48
CA GLY A 134 -8.57 2.21 2.02
C GLY A 134 -9.38 0.95 2.25
N LYS A 135 -8.85 -0.22 1.86
CA LYS A 135 -9.52 -1.51 2.07
C LYS A 135 -9.67 -1.86 3.55
N LEU A 136 -8.68 -1.49 4.37
CA LEU A 136 -8.76 -1.71 5.81
C LEU A 136 -9.82 -0.82 6.45
N ALA A 137 -9.88 0.46 6.05
CA ALA A 137 -10.91 1.38 6.51
C ALA A 137 -12.32 0.91 6.11
N GLU A 138 -12.48 0.39 4.89
CA GLU A 138 -13.71 -0.24 4.41
C GLU A 138 -14.08 -1.45 5.29
N ALA A 139 -13.14 -2.38 5.52
CA ALA A 139 -13.38 -3.59 6.31
C ALA A 139 -13.74 -3.28 7.77
N LEU A 140 -13.10 -2.26 8.38
CA LEU A 140 -13.38 -1.82 9.75
C LEU A 140 -14.63 -0.95 9.88
N ASN A 141 -15.26 -0.54 8.77
CA ASN A 141 -16.27 0.53 8.75
C ASN A 141 -15.77 1.79 9.50
N ALA A 142 -14.53 2.19 9.23
CA ALA A 142 -13.90 3.30 9.91
C ALA A 142 -14.63 4.62 9.61
N GLU A 143 -14.81 5.45 10.65
CA GLU A 143 -15.44 6.77 10.55
C GLU A 143 -14.69 7.71 9.58
N LYS A 144 -13.35 7.57 9.48
CA LYS A 144 -12.49 8.38 8.59
C LYS A 144 -11.30 7.58 8.08
N LEU A 145 -10.96 7.82 6.81
CA LEU A 145 -9.67 7.47 6.21
C LEU A 145 -8.87 8.77 6.03
N MET A 146 -7.64 8.79 6.56
CA MET A 146 -6.72 9.92 6.39
C MET A 146 -5.50 9.47 5.58
N LEU A 147 -5.33 10.05 4.39
CA LEU A 147 -4.15 9.83 3.55
C LEU A 147 -3.20 11.00 3.71
N LEU A 148 -1.96 10.73 4.13
CA LEU A 148 -0.92 11.73 4.28
C LEU A 148 -0.09 11.80 3.00
N THR A 149 -0.05 12.98 2.38
CA THR A 149 0.67 13.23 1.13
C THR A 149 1.62 14.42 1.28
N ASN A 150 2.49 14.62 0.29
CA ASN A 150 3.46 15.72 0.23
C ASN A 150 2.90 17.00 -0.44
N VAL A 151 1.63 16.98 -0.85
CA VAL A 151 0.90 18.14 -1.38
C VAL A 151 -0.17 18.61 -0.39
N ALA A 152 -0.67 19.84 -0.54
CA ALA A 152 -1.65 20.40 0.41
C ALA A 152 -3.04 19.73 0.34
N GLY A 153 -3.32 18.98 -0.72
CA GLY A 153 -4.59 18.32 -1.01
C GLY A 153 -4.84 18.22 -2.50
N LEU A 154 -6.06 17.87 -2.90
CA LEU A 154 -6.47 17.93 -4.31
C LEU A 154 -6.63 19.40 -4.72
N MET A 155 -5.96 19.82 -5.79
CA MET A 155 -5.98 21.20 -6.26
C MET A 155 -6.75 21.31 -7.59
N ASN A 156 -7.43 22.43 -7.82
CA ASN A 156 -7.93 22.77 -9.15
C ASN A 156 -6.83 23.35 -10.05
N SER A 157 -7.17 23.64 -11.30
CA SER A 157 -6.28 24.26 -12.30
C SER A 157 -5.71 25.62 -11.87
N GLU A 158 -6.31 26.28 -10.88
CA GLU A 158 -5.89 27.57 -10.31
C GLU A 158 -4.99 27.40 -9.07
N GLY A 159 -4.69 26.17 -8.65
CA GLY A 159 -3.87 25.87 -7.48
C GLY A 159 -4.60 25.98 -6.13
N LYS A 160 -5.93 26.06 -6.13
CA LYS A 160 -6.75 26.11 -4.91
C LYS A 160 -7.10 24.70 -4.43
N VAL A 161 -6.95 24.45 -3.13
CA VAL A 161 -7.35 23.19 -2.51
C VAL A 161 -8.87 23.03 -2.54
N LEU A 162 -9.31 21.89 -3.06
CA LEU A 162 -10.71 21.47 -3.14
C LEU A 162 -11.06 20.59 -1.94
N THR A 163 -12.27 20.77 -1.41
CA THR A 163 -12.80 19.99 -0.27
C THR A 163 -14.26 19.62 -0.52
N GLY A 164 -14.76 18.58 0.16
CA GLY A 164 -16.17 18.17 0.07
C GLY A 164 -16.58 17.67 -1.32
N LEU A 165 -15.66 17.04 -2.05
CA LEU A 165 -15.90 16.57 -3.41
C LEU A 165 -16.80 15.32 -3.42
N THR A 166 -17.66 15.26 -4.41
CA THR A 166 -18.44 14.07 -4.77
C THR A 166 -17.70 13.26 -5.84
N THR A 167 -18.04 11.97 -5.99
CA THR A 167 -17.47 11.10 -7.04
C THR A 167 -17.59 11.72 -8.44
N ALA A 168 -18.76 12.26 -8.79
CA ALA A 168 -18.96 12.89 -10.09
C ALA A 168 -18.05 14.11 -10.34
N GLN A 169 -17.73 14.88 -9.30
CA GLN A 169 -16.78 16.00 -9.43
C GLN A 169 -15.34 15.50 -9.62
N VAL A 170 -14.96 14.42 -8.93
CA VAL A 170 -13.65 13.80 -9.13
C VAL A 170 -13.52 13.23 -10.54
N ASP A 171 -14.54 12.52 -11.03
CA ASP A 171 -14.55 11.98 -12.39
C ASP A 171 -14.42 13.09 -13.45
N GLY A 172 -15.07 14.23 -13.22
CA GLY A 172 -14.94 15.42 -14.07
C GLY A 172 -13.52 15.98 -14.11
N LEU A 173 -12.87 16.08 -12.94
CA LEU A 173 -11.48 16.56 -12.83
C LEU A 173 -10.46 15.60 -13.49
N ILE A 174 -10.72 14.29 -13.47
CA ILE A 174 -9.91 13.31 -14.20
C ILE A 174 -10.14 13.46 -15.71
N ALA A 175 -11.38 13.62 -16.13
CA ALA A 175 -11.75 13.71 -17.54
C ALA A 175 -11.22 14.97 -18.24
N ASP A 176 -11.13 16.10 -17.52
CA ASP A 176 -10.57 17.35 -18.04
C ASP A 176 -9.04 17.47 -17.86
N GLY A 177 -8.42 16.48 -17.22
CA GLY A 177 -6.96 16.40 -17.00
C GLY A 177 -6.44 17.35 -15.93
N THR A 178 -7.31 17.92 -15.09
CA THR A 178 -6.89 18.70 -13.92
C THR A 178 -6.16 17.82 -12.91
N ILE A 179 -6.56 16.55 -12.79
CA ILE A 179 -5.95 15.56 -11.88
C ILE A 179 -5.70 14.22 -12.58
#